data_AF-A0A846CI67-F1
#
_entry.id   AF-A0A846CI67-F1
#
_cell.length_a   1.000
_cell.length_b   1.000
_cell.length_c   1.000
_cell.angle_alpha   90.00
_cell.angle_beta   90.00
_cell.angle_gamma   90.00
#
_symmetry.space_group_name_H-M   'P 1'
#
loop_
_entity.id
_entity.type
_entity.pdbx_description
1 polymer ?
#
loop_
_entity_poly.entity_id
_entity_poly.type
_entity_poly.pdbx_seq_one_letter_code
_entity_poly.pdbx_strand_id
1 'polypeptide(L)'
;SPLQQSLKDLDQAYKNFFDSCQGKHKSIKVKPPKFKSRKSRQAARFVGANYKVYPDKIYLPKVGKIHIVWSIKLPSKPSSVIIIKDAANRYFASFVVETNSEFLPQTDNSIGIDLGISTFATLSNGEKILAPKPPKQNLKKLAKLQRKFLRTEKGSKRGEKARVRVAKLHAKIKDIITDFLHKFSTDLVRKYDMIVLEYLNVSGMVKNRKLAKAISDLGWRQFRTLTEAKSEKYGKEFRVINRWEPTSQKCSCCGFKGGKKELNVREWTCLNCGTFRMERC
;
A
#
# COMPACT_ATOMS: atom_id res chain seq x y z
N SER A 1 -18.78 -2.39 23.25
CA SER A 1 -19.46 -3.07 22.12
C SER A 1 -19.09 -2.44 20.77
N PRO A 2 -19.29 -3.13 19.63
CA PRO A 2 -19.00 -2.57 18.30
C PRO A 2 -19.75 -1.28 17.95
N LEU A 3 -20.95 -1.09 18.51
CA LEU A 3 -21.74 0.13 18.34
C LEU A 3 -21.08 1.32 19.03
N GLN A 4 -20.66 1.15 20.29
CA GLN A 4 -19.90 2.18 21.03
C GLN A 4 -18.60 2.54 20.29
N GLN A 5 -17.90 1.54 19.75
CA GLN A 5 -16.68 1.79 19.00
C GLN A 5 -16.94 2.55 17.68
N SER A 6 -18.07 2.31 17.02
CA SER A 6 -18.47 3.05 15.83
C SER A 6 -18.72 4.54 16.13
N LEU A 7 -19.25 4.87 17.31
CA LEU A 7 -19.41 6.26 17.76
C LEU A 7 -18.04 6.91 18.06
N LYS A 8 -17.12 6.19 18.71
CA LYS A 8 -15.75 6.68 18.94
C LYS A 8 -15.00 6.94 17.62
N ASP A 9 -15.14 6.03 16.65
CA ASP A 9 -14.53 6.20 15.33
C ASP A 9 -15.14 7.41 14.58
N LEU A 10 -16.43 7.70 14.78
CA LEU A 10 -17.11 8.86 14.20
C LEU A 10 -16.63 10.17 14.84
N ASP A 11 -16.55 10.22 16.17
CA ASP A 11 -16.04 11.37 16.93
C ASP A 11 -14.61 11.71 16.47
N GLN A 12 -13.72 10.72 16.40
CA GLN A 12 -12.36 10.92 15.90
C GLN A 12 -12.35 11.43 14.45
N ALA A 13 -13.23 10.91 13.59
CA ALA A 13 -13.29 11.34 12.19
C ALA A 13 -13.72 12.81 12.06
N TYR A 14 -14.64 13.29 12.91
CA TYR A 14 -15.02 14.70 12.95
C TYR A 14 -13.93 15.58 13.55
N LYS A 15 -13.26 15.15 14.62
CA LYS A 15 -12.08 15.86 15.16
C LYS A 15 -11.03 16.10 14.08
N ASN A 16 -10.64 15.04 13.37
CA ASN A 16 -9.69 15.12 12.26
C ASN A 16 -10.17 16.07 11.12
N PHE A 17 -11.48 16.10 10.86
CA PHE A 17 -12.06 17.02 9.87
C PHE A 17 -11.94 18.47 10.31
N PHE A 18 -12.34 18.80 11.55
CA PHE A 18 -12.28 20.16 12.07
C PHE A 18 -10.84 20.65 12.25
N ASP A 19 -9.94 19.82 12.78
CA ASP A 19 -8.51 20.15 12.90
C ASP A 19 -7.89 20.43 11.54
N SER A 20 -8.32 19.71 10.50
CA SER A 20 -7.91 19.97 9.13
C SER A 20 -8.47 21.28 8.56
N CYS A 21 -9.70 21.67 8.92
CA CYS A 21 -10.28 22.96 8.52
C CYS A 21 -9.56 24.14 9.18
N GLN A 22 -9.09 23.96 10.42
CA GLN A 22 -8.35 24.94 11.22
C GLN A 22 -6.86 25.02 10.87
N GLY A 23 -6.38 24.22 9.91
CA GLY A 23 -4.97 24.27 9.49
C GLY A 23 -3.97 23.66 10.48
N LYS A 24 -4.44 22.94 11.52
CA LYS A 24 -3.56 22.28 12.51
C LYS A 24 -2.68 21.18 11.91
N HIS A 25 -3.08 20.65 10.75
CA HIS A 25 -2.29 19.67 10.01
C HIS A 25 -1.70 20.28 8.74
N LYS A 26 -0.38 20.10 8.52
CA LYS A 26 0.34 20.44 7.26
C LYS A 26 -0.08 19.57 6.05
N SER A 27 -1.12 18.74 6.20
CA SER A 27 -1.55 17.75 5.20
C SER A 27 -2.78 18.20 4.39
N ILE A 28 -3.18 17.36 3.42
CA ILE A 28 -4.36 17.55 2.55
C ILE A 28 -5.63 17.80 3.38
N LYS A 29 -6.43 18.80 2.98
CA LYS A 29 -7.75 19.08 3.57
C LYS A 29 -8.63 17.82 3.61
N VAL A 30 -9.06 17.44 4.80
CA VAL A 30 -9.93 16.28 5.04
C VAL A 30 -11.37 16.67 4.65
N LYS A 31 -12.09 15.74 4.00
CA LYS A 31 -13.52 15.92 3.68
C LYS A 31 -14.37 15.47 4.85
N PRO A 32 -15.60 16.01 5.01
CA PRO A 32 -16.49 15.58 6.08
C PRO A 32 -16.76 14.07 6.00
N PRO A 33 -16.89 13.39 7.17
CA PRO A 33 -17.22 11.96 7.22
C PRO A 33 -18.50 11.64 6.44
N LYS A 34 -18.56 10.45 5.85
CA LYS A 34 -19.73 9.97 5.08
C LYS A 34 -20.24 8.66 5.66
N PHE A 35 -21.54 8.41 5.51
CA PHE A 35 -22.14 7.13 5.87
C PHE A 35 -21.47 5.96 5.14
N LYS A 36 -21.23 4.87 5.89
CA LYS A 36 -20.64 3.64 5.35
C LYS A 36 -21.63 2.95 4.43
N SER A 37 -21.18 2.57 3.23
CA SER A 37 -22.00 1.79 2.30
C SER A 37 -22.03 0.30 2.68
N ARG A 38 -23.22 -0.30 2.63
CA ARG A 38 -23.39 -1.76 2.77
C ARG A 38 -22.75 -2.56 1.63
N LYS A 39 -22.38 -1.91 0.51
CA LYS A 39 -21.78 -2.56 -0.68
C LYS A 39 -20.25 -2.49 -0.70
N SER A 40 -19.64 -1.77 0.25
CA SER A 40 -18.18 -1.61 0.36
C SER A 40 -17.63 -2.47 1.50
N ARG A 41 -16.34 -2.28 1.83
CA ARG A 41 -15.72 -2.86 3.02
C ARG A 41 -16.51 -2.46 4.28
N GLN A 42 -16.92 -3.46 5.05
CA GLN A 42 -17.55 -3.31 6.36
C GLN A 42 -16.58 -3.80 7.43
N ALA A 43 -16.67 -3.23 8.62
CA ALA A 43 -15.83 -3.63 9.75
C ALA A 43 -16.58 -3.47 11.07
N ALA A 44 -16.38 -4.42 11.98
CA ALA A 44 -16.83 -4.37 13.36
C ALA A 44 -15.64 -4.62 14.29
N ARG A 45 -15.30 -3.63 15.13
CA ARG A 45 -14.20 -3.72 16.09
C ARG A 45 -14.71 -4.14 17.46
N PHE A 46 -14.04 -5.11 18.06
CA PHE A 46 -14.25 -5.62 19.40
C PHE A 46 -12.99 -5.38 20.22
N VAL A 47 -13.15 -4.86 21.43
CA VAL A 47 -12.05 -4.43 22.32
C VAL A 47 -12.26 -4.97 23.74
N GLY A 48 -11.16 -5.20 24.45
CA GLY A 48 -11.18 -5.70 25.83
C GLY A 48 -11.93 -7.04 25.96
N ALA A 49 -12.81 -7.15 26.95
CA ALA A 49 -13.59 -8.36 27.21
C ALA A 49 -14.67 -8.71 26.17
N ASN A 50 -14.83 -7.91 25.11
CA ASN A 50 -15.88 -8.09 24.11
C ASN A 50 -15.55 -9.14 23.03
N TYR A 51 -14.60 -10.03 23.28
CA TYR A 51 -14.31 -11.20 22.44
C TYR A 51 -13.49 -12.21 23.25
N LYS A 52 -13.49 -13.48 22.83
CA LYS A 52 -12.58 -14.51 23.36
C LYS A 52 -11.92 -15.24 22.21
N VAL A 53 -10.62 -15.49 22.31
CA VAL A 53 -9.84 -16.23 21.29
C VAL A 53 -9.59 -17.64 21.81
N TYR A 54 -9.87 -18.63 20.96
CA TYR A 54 -9.61 -20.05 21.16
C TYR A 54 -8.65 -20.53 20.06
N PRO A 55 -8.09 -21.76 20.17
CA PRO A 55 -7.14 -22.27 19.18
C PRO A 55 -7.64 -22.31 17.74
N ASP A 56 -8.93 -22.57 17.50
CA ASP A 56 -9.53 -22.68 16.15
C ASP A 56 -10.74 -21.76 15.96
N LYS A 57 -11.11 -20.97 16.98
CA LYS A 57 -12.34 -20.20 17.02
C LYS A 57 -12.15 -18.83 17.67
N ILE A 58 -13.03 -17.90 17.32
CA ILE A 58 -13.25 -16.65 18.06
C ILE A 58 -14.69 -16.64 18.55
N TYR A 59 -14.91 -16.30 19.81
CA TYR A 59 -16.22 -15.95 20.31
C TYR A 59 -16.44 -14.45 20.23
N LEU A 60 -17.57 -14.07 19.63
CA LEU A 60 -18.04 -12.69 19.59
C LEU A 60 -19.44 -12.59 20.24
N PRO A 61 -19.66 -11.60 21.12
CA PRO A 61 -20.99 -11.36 21.69
C PRO A 61 -22.06 -11.21 20.60
N LYS A 62 -23.23 -11.81 20.82
CA LYS A 62 -24.38 -11.84 19.89
C LYS A 62 -24.18 -12.62 18.58
N VAL A 63 -22.97 -13.06 18.26
CA VAL A 63 -22.69 -13.89 17.07
C VAL A 63 -22.38 -15.34 17.47
N GLY A 64 -21.72 -15.54 18.60
CA GLY A 64 -21.30 -16.86 19.06
C GLY A 64 -19.87 -17.20 18.65
N LYS A 65 -19.55 -18.50 18.63
CA LYS A 65 -18.23 -19.02 18.24
C LYS A 65 -18.15 -19.17 16.73
N ILE A 66 -17.11 -18.60 16.12
CA ILE A 66 -16.84 -18.65 14.68
C ILE A 66 -15.50 -19.33 14.47
N HIS A 67 -15.45 -20.31 13.58
CA HIS A 67 -14.20 -20.93 13.17
C HIS A 67 -13.31 -19.95 12.40
N ILE A 68 -12.02 -19.98 12.69
CA ILE A 68 -11.03 -19.15 12.01
C ILE A 68 -9.89 -19.99 11.45
N VAL A 69 -9.42 -19.57 10.28
CA VAL A 69 -8.21 -20.12 9.65
C VAL A 69 -7.09 -19.14 9.93
N TRP A 70 -6.10 -19.57 10.70
CA TRP A 70 -4.95 -18.74 11.06
C TRP A 70 -3.98 -18.60 9.89
N SER A 71 -3.64 -17.37 9.52
CA SER A 71 -2.52 -17.12 8.62
C SER A 71 -1.18 -17.12 9.36
N ILE A 72 -1.17 -16.71 10.63
CA ILE A 72 0.00 -16.64 11.51
C ILE A 72 -0.50 -16.90 12.95
N LYS A 73 0.31 -17.56 13.78
CA LYS A 73 0.06 -17.65 15.22
C LYS A 73 0.16 -16.26 15.86
N LEU A 74 -0.71 -15.96 16.82
CA LEU A 74 -0.64 -14.68 17.52
C LEU A 74 0.62 -14.63 18.41
N PRO A 75 1.48 -13.60 18.28
CA PRO A 75 2.70 -13.47 19.08
C PRO A 75 2.41 -13.15 20.54
N SER A 76 1.27 -12.51 20.82
CA SER A 76 0.83 -12.13 22.16
C SER A 76 -0.69 -12.07 22.22
N LYS A 77 -1.22 -11.83 23.42
CA LYS A 77 -2.66 -11.62 23.61
C LYS A 77 -3.08 -10.34 22.86
N PRO A 78 -4.09 -10.41 21.97
CA PRO A 78 -4.53 -9.24 21.24
C PRO A 78 -5.20 -8.22 22.15
N SER A 79 -5.05 -6.94 21.83
CA SER A 79 -5.79 -5.84 22.45
C SER A 79 -7.18 -5.67 21.85
N SER A 80 -7.30 -5.94 20.55
CA SER A 80 -8.57 -5.88 19.82
C SER A 80 -8.62 -6.84 18.65
N VAL A 81 -9.85 -7.16 18.22
CA VAL A 81 -10.12 -7.86 16.96
C VAL A 81 -11.10 -7.05 16.11
N ILE A 82 -10.81 -6.93 14.82
CA ILE A 82 -11.68 -6.31 13.84
C ILE A 82 -12.13 -7.38 12.85
N ILE A 83 -13.44 -7.63 12.82
CA ILE A 83 -14.06 -8.47 11.81
C ILE A 83 -14.34 -7.62 10.58
N ILE A 84 -13.74 -7.99 9.46
CA ILE A 84 -13.79 -7.24 8.21
C ILE A 84 -14.54 -8.09 7.19
N LYS A 85 -15.54 -7.49 6.53
CA LYS A 85 -16.14 -8.03 5.31
C LYS A 85 -15.74 -7.16 4.14
N ASP A 86 -15.04 -7.70 3.15
CA ASP A 86 -14.66 -6.93 1.96
C ASP A 86 -15.81 -6.86 0.93
N ALA A 87 -15.61 -6.06 -0.13
CA ALA A 87 -16.60 -5.89 -1.19
C ALA A 87 -16.85 -7.17 -2.01
N ALA A 88 -15.95 -8.16 -1.92
CA ALA A 88 -16.02 -9.46 -2.57
C ALA A 88 -16.72 -10.54 -1.70
N ASN A 89 -17.26 -10.14 -0.54
CA ASN A 89 -17.89 -10.99 0.47
C ASN A 89 -16.93 -11.97 1.16
N ARG A 90 -15.64 -11.64 1.27
CA ARG A 90 -14.69 -12.38 2.09
C ARG A 90 -14.69 -11.82 3.52
N TYR A 91 -14.50 -12.69 4.50
CA TYR A 91 -14.39 -12.31 5.90
C TYR A 91 -12.96 -12.49 6.40
N PHE A 92 -12.48 -11.54 7.19
CA PHE A 92 -11.16 -11.57 7.81
C PHE A 92 -11.28 -11.16 9.28
N ALA A 93 -10.50 -11.80 10.15
CA ALA A 93 -10.26 -11.34 11.50
C ALA A 93 -8.88 -10.67 11.54
N SER A 94 -8.83 -9.37 11.85
CA SER A 94 -7.60 -8.62 12.01
C SER A 94 -7.39 -8.33 13.49
N PHE A 95 -6.29 -8.85 14.02
CA PHE A 95 -5.92 -8.69 15.43
C PHE A 95 -4.89 -7.58 15.57
N VAL A 96 -5.04 -6.78 16.63
CA VAL A 96 -4.00 -5.86 17.07
C VAL A 96 -3.30 -6.52 18.25
N VAL A 97 -2.00 -6.72 18.13
CA VAL A 97 -1.14 -7.40 19.11
C VAL A 97 0.08 -6.53 19.37
N GLU A 98 0.57 -6.57 20.60
CA GLU A 98 1.88 -6.02 20.94
C GLU A 98 2.95 -7.04 20.56
N THR A 99 4.03 -6.58 19.96
CA THR A 99 5.16 -7.43 19.56
C THR A 99 6.44 -6.67 19.79
N ASN A 100 7.48 -7.39 20.20
CA ASN A 100 8.83 -6.83 20.22
C ASN A 100 9.35 -6.73 18.78
N SER A 101 10.26 -5.79 18.54
CA SER A 101 11.04 -5.74 17.30
C SER A 101 11.93 -6.98 17.20
N GLU A 102 12.04 -7.52 15.99
CA GLU A 102 12.86 -8.69 15.69
C GLU A 102 14.09 -8.20 14.92
N PHE A 103 15.21 -7.91 15.57
CA PHE A 103 16.37 -7.40 14.84
C PHE A 103 16.97 -8.48 13.93
N LEU A 104 17.18 -8.14 12.65
CA LEU A 104 17.96 -8.98 11.73
C LEU A 104 19.45 -8.63 11.84
N PRO A 105 20.36 -9.59 11.56
CA PRO A 105 21.80 -9.31 11.50
C PRO A 105 22.11 -8.15 10.55
N GLN A 106 23.13 -7.36 10.88
CA GLN A 106 23.66 -6.33 9.98
C GLN A 106 24.31 -7.01 8.76
N THR A 107 24.13 -6.42 7.60
CA THR A 107 24.72 -6.82 6.31
C THR A 107 25.71 -5.79 5.77
N ASP A 108 25.79 -4.59 6.37
CA ASP A 108 26.54 -3.41 5.96
C ASP A 108 26.24 -2.93 4.53
N ASN A 109 25.15 -3.44 3.94
CA ASN A 109 24.77 -3.12 2.57
C ASN A 109 23.71 -2.00 2.54
N SER A 110 23.82 -1.12 1.54
CA SER A 110 22.83 -0.08 1.28
C SER A 110 22.27 -0.20 -0.15
N ILE A 111 21.01 0.21 -0.33
CA ILE A 111 20.36 0.19 -1.63
C ILE A 111 19.50 1.43 -1.88
N GLY A 112 19.70 2.05 -3.05
CA GLY A 112 18.82 3.08 -3.59
C GLY A 112 17.74 2.46 -4.48
N ILE A 113 16.51 2.96 -4.37
CA ILE A 113 15.35 2.48 -5.11
C ILE A 113 14.71 3.65 -5.86
N ASP A 114 14.72 3.56 -7.18
CA ASP A 114 13.91 4.41 -8.06
C ASP A 114 12.67 3.65 -8.53
N LEU A 115 11.49 4.27 -8.45
CA LEU A 115 10.21 3.63 -8.75
C LEU A 115 9.69 4.06 -10.12
N GLY A 116 9.40 3.09 -10.98
CA GLY A 116 9.01 3.33 -12.38
C GLY A 116 7.69 2.66 -12.79
N ILE A 117 7.14 3.10 -13.93
CA ILE A 117 5.90 2.55 -14.51
C ILE A 117 6.20 1.34 -15.41
N SER A 118 7.27 1.41 -16.21
CA SER A 118 7.75 0.33 -17.09
C SER A 118 8.34 -0.82 -16.28
N THR A 119 9.26 -0.47 -15.39
CA THR A 119 9.92 -1.31 -14.39
C THR A 119 9.44 -0.83 -13.03
N PHE A 120 8.94 -1.73 -12.17
CA PHE A 120 8.40 -1.35 -10.86
C PHE A 120 9.42 -0.59 -10.02
N ALA A 121 10.64 -1.13 -9.95
CA ALA A 121 11.76 -0.52 -9.26
C ALA A 121 13.07 -0.79 -10.00
N THR A 122 13.94 0.20 -10.07
CA THR A 122 15.35 0.06 -10.46
C THR A 122 16.20 0.28 -9.21
N LEU A 123 17.02 -0.72 -8.89
CA LEU A 123 17.91 -0.68 -7.73
C LEU A 123 19.26 -0.04 -8.10
N SER A 124 19.96 0.56 -7.13
CA SER A 124 21.26 1.21 -7.37
C SER A 124 22.36 0.24 -7.79
N ASN A 125 22.22 -1.05 -7.50
CA ASN A 125 23.08 -2.13 -8.01
C ASN A 125 22.80 -2.48 -9.50
N GLY A 126 21.79 -1.85 -10.11
CA GLY A 126 21.39 -2.05 -11.50
C GLY A 126 20.30 -3.09 -11.74
N GLU A 127 19.86 -3.81 -10.71
CA GLU A 127 18.78 -4.78 -10.81
C GLU A 127 17.44 -4.09 -11.14
N LYS A 128 16.68 -4.69 -12.06
CA LYS A 128 15.37 -4.20 -12.50
C LYS A 128 14.27 -5.13 -12.02
N ILE A 129 13.41 -4.62 -11.15
CA ILE A 129 12.29 -5.35 -10.57
C ILE A 129 11.03 -5.05 -11.39
N LEU A 130 10.41 -6.08 -11.93
CA LEU A 130 9.15 -5.96 -12.67
C LEU A 130 7.96 -6.19 -11.74
N ALA A 131 6.93 -5.35 -11.89
CA ALA A 131 5.66 -5.62 -11.22
C ALA A 131 5.01 -6.88 -11.80
N PRO A 132 4.33 -7.69 -10.98
CA PRO A 132 3.50 -8.78 -11.48
C PRO A 132 2.43 -8.17 -12.38
N LYS A 133 2.47 -8.45 -13.68
CA LYS A 133 1.38 -8.07 -14.57
C LYS A 133 0.22 -9.01 -14.27
N PRO A 134 -0.96 -8.50 -13.84
CA PRO A 134 -2.15 -9.34 -13.77
C PRO A 134 -2.34 -10.00 -15.14
N PRO A 135 -2.65 -11.30 -15.21
CA PRO A 135 -2.82 -11.99 -16.48
C PRO A 135 -3.67 -11.15 -17.44
N LYS A 136 -3.23 -10.93 -18.69
CA LYS A 136 -3.96 -10.10 -19.68
C LYS A 136 -5.44 -10.51 -19.77
N GLN A 137 -5.72 -11.79 -19.59
CA GLN A 137 -7.06 -12.38 -19.51
C GLN A 137 -7.90 -11.81 -18.36
N ASN A 138 -7.33 -11.60 -17.17
CA ASN A 138 -8.01 -10.98 -16.02
C ASN A 138 -8.41 -9.53 -16.31
N LEU A 139 -7.55 -8.75 -16.96
CA LEU A 139 -7.85 -7.36 -17.32
C LEU A 139 -8.98 -7.28 -18.36
N LYS A 140 -8.95 -8.13 -19.41
CA LYS A 140 -10.03 -8.25 -20.39
C LYS A 140 -11.34 -8.68 -19.73
N LYS A 141 -11.29 -9.68 -18.85
CA LYS A 141 -12.44 -10.18 -18.08
C LYS A 141 -13.02 -9.10 -17.17
N LEU A 142 -12.17 -8.31 -16.52
CA LEU A 142 -12.59 -7.20 -15.65
C LEU A 142 -13.37 -6.16 -16.44
N ALA A 143 -12.84 -5.73 -17.60
CA ALA A 143 -13.53 -4.79 -18.46
C ALA A 143 -14.91 -5.31 -18.90
N LYS A 144 -15.00 -6.59 -19.30
CA LYS A 144 -16.28 -7.22 -19.68
C LYS A 144 -17.27 -7.25 -18.51
N LEU A 145 -16.83 -7.62 -17.32
CA LEU A 145 -17.67 -7.66 -16.12
C LEU A 145 -18.13 -6.26 -15.69
N GLN A 146 -17.26 -5.25 -15.78
CA GLN A 146 -17.62 -3.85 -15.50
C GLN A 146 -18.68 -3.34 -16.48
N ARG A 147 -18.52 -3.56 -17.79
CA ARG A 147 -19.54 -3.19 -18.79
C ARG A 147 -20.88 -3.87 -18.51
N LYS A 148 -20.87 -5.18 -18.20
CA LYS A 148 -22.09 -5.91 -17.86
C LYS A 148 -22.74 -5.33 -16.60
N PHE A 149 -21.97 -4.99 -15.58
CA PHE A 149 -22.49 -4.39 -14.35
C PHE A 149 -23.10 -3.01 -14.59
N LEU A 150 -22.48 -2.15 -15.41
CA LEU A 150 -23.02 -0.83 -15.73
C LEU A 150 -24.37 -0.88 -16.46
N ARG A 151 -24.63 -1.96 -17.21
CA ARG A 151 -25.91 -2.19 -17.91
C ARG A 151 -26.99 -2.83 -17.02
N THR A 152 -26.67 -3.17 -15.77
CA THR A 152 -27.68 -3.72 -14.86
C THR A 152 -28.48 -2.61 -14.19
N GLU A 153 -29.77 -2.85 -14.01
CA GLU A 153 -30.64 -1.95 -13.26
C GLU A 153 -30.13 -1.76 -11.82
N LYS A 154 -30.05 -0.49 -11.40
CA LYS A 154 -29.53 -0.09 -10.10
C LYS A 154 -30.43 -0.64 -8.99
N GLY A 155 -29.84 -1.43 -8.09
CA GLY A 155 -30.57 -2.00 -6.95
C GLY A 155 -31.16 -3.39 -7.21
N SER A 156 -31.18 -3.85 -8.46
CA SER A 156 -31.64 -5.19 -8.79
C SER A 156 -30.77 -6.31 -8.18
N LYS A 157 -31.40 -7.46 -7.89
CA LYS A 157 -30.68 -8.68 -7.43
C LYS A 157 -29.62 -9.13 -8.46
N ARG A 158 -29.89 -8.94 -9.76
CA ARG A 158 -28.94 -9.24 -10.86
C ARG A 158 -27.74 -8.30 -10.84
N GLY A 159 -27.97 -7.01 -10.62
CA GLY A 159 -26.91 -6.02 -10.48
C GLY A 159 -26.01 -6.29 -9.27
N GLU A 160 -26.58 -6.69 -8.13
CA GLU A 160 -25.79 -7.08 -6.96
C GLU A 160 -24.89 -8.29 -7.22
N LYS A 161 -25.41 -9.32 -7.90
CA LYS A 161 -24.58 -10.46 -8.36
C LYS A 161 -23.45 -10.01 -9.29
N ALA A 162 -23.71 -9.09 -10.22
CA ALA A 162 -22.70 -8.55 -11.12
C ALA A 162 -21.63 -7.71 -10.37
N ARG A 163 -22.05 -6.88 -9.40
CA ARG A 163 -21.16 -6.11 -8.52
C ARG A 163 -20.18 -7.02 -7.78
N VAL A 164 -20.68 -8.09 -7.16
CA VAL A 164 -19.84 -9.05 -6.42
C VAL A 164 -18.84 -9.73 -7.35
N ARG A 165 -19.22 -10.09 -8.58
CA ARG A 165 -18.28 -10.66 -9.57
C ARG A 165 -17.14 -9.69 -9.92
N VAL A 166 -17.47 -8.41 -10.12
CA VAL A 166 -16.47 -7.35 -10.34
C VAL A 166 -15.56 -7.22 -9.11
N ALA A 167 -16.13 -7.19 -7.91
CA ALA A 167 -15.39 -7.08 -6.67
C ALA A 167 -14.44 -8.26 -6.42
N LYS A 168 -14.87 -9.50 -6.71
CA LYS A 168 -14.02 -10.70 -6.62
C LYS A 168 -12.79 -10.64 -7.52
N LEU A 169 -12.95 -10.13 -8.74
CA LEU A 169 -11.81 -10.02 -9.67
C LEU A 169 -10.86 -8.88 -9.26
N HIS A 170 -11.39 -7.75 -8.80
CA HIS A 170 -10.57 -6.69 -8.19
C HIS A 170 -9.81 -7.17 -6.97
N ALA A 171 -10.46 -7.93 -6.09
CA ALA A 171 -9.83 -8.54 -4.92
C ALA A 171 -8.66 -9.44 -5.34
N LYS A 172 -8.85 -10.33 -6.32
CA LYS A 172 -7.78 -11.19 -6.85
C LYS A 172 -6.58 -10.40 -7.37
N ILE A 173 -6.82 -9.33 -8.15
CA ILE A 173 -5.73 -8.48 -8.67
C ILE A 173 -4.99 -7.80 -7.52
N LYS A 174 -5.74 -7.25 -6.56
CA LYS A 174 -5.17 -6.61 -5.38
C LYS A 174 -4.33 -7.58 -4.54
N ASP A 175 -4.79 -8.80 -4.35
CA ASP A 175 -4.06 -9.82 -3.58
C ASP A 175 -2.74 -10.18 -4.26
N ILE A 176 -2.71 -10.32 -5.60
CA ILE A 176 -1.48 -10.56 -6.38
C ILE A 176 -0.46 -9.43 -6.17
N ILE A 177 -0.91 -8.18 -6.28
CA ILE A 177 -0.03 -7.01 -6.08
C ILE A 177 0.46 -6.97 -4.63
N THR A 178 -0.45 -7.17 -3.67
CA THR A 178 -0.12 -7.13 -2.24
C THR A 178 0.91 -8.21 -1.88
N ASP A 179 0.75 -9.44 -2.38
CA ASP A 179 1.71 -10.53 -2.21
C ASP A 179 3.11 -10.16 -2.74
N PHE A 180 3.20 -9.65 -3.96
CA PHE A 180 4.45 -9.15 -4.53
C PHE A 180 5.09 -8.07 -3.66
N LEU A 181 4.31 -7.06 -3.25
CA LEU A 181 4.82 -5.97 -2.43
C LEU A 181 5.33 -6.47 -1.08
N HIS A 182 4.66 -7.44 -0.45
CA HIS A 182 5.13 -8.06 0.78
C HIS A 182 6.42 -8.85 0.55
N LYS A 183 6.51 -9.67 -0.50
CA LYS A 183 7.72 -10.43 -0.80
C LYS A 183 8.91 -9.51 -1.06
N PHE A 184 8.72 -8.51 -1.93
CA PHE A 184 9.78 -7.59 -2.29
C PHE A 184 10.26 -6.74 -1.11
N SER A 185 9.35 -6.16 -0.33
CA SER A 185 9.75 -5.40 0.88
C SER A 185 10.39 -6.29 1.95
N THR A 186 10.04 -7.58 2.06
CA THR A 186 10.73 -8.52 2.96
C THR A 186 12.13 -8.87 2.44
N ASP A 187 12.29 -9.05 1.13
CA ASP A 187 13.58 -9.35 0.53
C ASP A 187 14.57 -8.20 0.75
N LEU A 188 14.13 -6.95 0.58
CA LEU A 188 14.96 -5.76 0.81
C LEU A 188 15.49 -5.69 2.24
N VAL A 189 14.61 -5.78 3.25
CA VAL A 189 15.02 -5.67 4.67
C VAL A 189 15.89 -6.83 5.14
N ARG A 190 15.92 -7.95 4.41
CA ARG A 190 16.82 -9.08 4.69
C ARG A 190 18.21 -8.90 4.09
N LYS A 191 18.31 -8.17 2.98
CA LYS A 191 19.57 -8.00 2.24
C LYS A 191 20.31 -6.71 2.59
N TYR A 192 19.59 -5.65 2.94
CA TYR A 192 20.14 -4.31 3.10
C TYR A 192 19.81 -3.70 4.46
N ASP A 193 20.80 -3.06 5.07
CA ASP A 193 20.66 -2.30 6.31
C ASP A 193 20.11 -0.90 6.10
N MET A 194 20.46 -0.30 4.97
CA MET A 194 19.97 1.02 4.58
C MET A 194 19.21 0.94 3.27
N ILE A 195 17.92 1.29 3.31
CA ILE A 195 17.05 1.33 2.15
C ILE A 195 16.65 2.78 1.89
N VAL A 196 17.02 3.28 0.73
CA VAL A 196 16.79 4.66 0.31
C VAL A 196 15.80 4.70 -0.84
N LEU A 197 14.69 5.40 -0.65
CA LEU A 197 13.65 5.56 -1.66
C LEU A 197 13.60 7.00 -2.16
N GLU A 198 13.58 7.20 -3.47
CA GLU A 198 13.34 8.55 -4.00
C GLU A 198 11.90 9.02 -3.75
N TYR A 199 11.73 10.31 -3.43
CA TYR A 199 10.39 10.85 -3.25
C TYR A 199 9.59 10.83 -4.55
N LEU A 200 8.53 10.03 -4.55
CA LEU A 200 7.56 9.98 -5.63
C LEU A 200 6.25 10.65 -5.22
N ASN A 201 5.84 11.71 -5.91
CA ASN A 201 4.54 12.36 -5.67
C ASN A 201 3.39 11.54 -6.28
N VAL A 202 3.13 10.36 -5.72
CA VAL A 202 2.06 9.45 -6.17
C VAL A 202 0.72 10.17 -6.23
N SER A 203 0.43 11.03 -5.25
CA SER A 203 -0.83 11.77 -5.18
C SER A 203 -1.03 12.73 -6.37
N GLY A 204 0.05 13.39 -6.82
CA GLY A 204 0.05 14.23 -8.00
C GLY A 204 -0.03 13.41 -9.29
N MET A 205 0.72 12.31 -9.39
CA MET A 205 0.76 11.49 -10.59
C MET A 205 -0.58 10.79 -10.87
N VAL A 206 -1.30 10.36 -9.84
CA VAL A 206 -2.64 9.75 -9.98
C VAL A 206 -3.69 10.75 -10.48
N LYS A 207 -3.44 12.08 -10.43
CA LYS A 207 -4.31 13.06 -11.08
C LYS A 207 -4.25 12.99 -12.61
N ASN A 208 -3.15 12.49 -13.17
CA ASN A 208 -3.05 12.25 -14.61
C ASN A 208 -3.91 11.05 -15.00
N ARG A 209 -5.06 11.29 -15.63
CA ARG A 209 -6.04 10.27 -16.02
C ARG A 209 -5.46 9.14 -16.87
N LYS A 210 -4.40 9.40 -17.67
CA LYS A 210 -3.76 8.40 -18.53
C LYS A 210 -2.93 7.39 -17.72
N LEU A 211 -2.24 7.86 -16.68
CA LEU A 211 -1.33 7.03 -15.86
C LEU A 211 -1.95 6.56 -14.54
N ALA A 212 -3.05 7.19 -14.09
CA ALA A 212 -3.68 6.94 -12.80
C ALA A 212 -3.93 5.45 -12.52
N LYS A 213 -4.43 4.71 -13.52
CA LYS A 213 -4.68 3.28 -13.40
C LYS A 213 -3.40 2.49 -13.23
N ALA A 214 -2.42 2.69 -14.11
CA ALA A 214 -1.14 1.99 -14.06
C ALA A 214 -0.45 2.22 -12.70
N ILE A 215 -0.42 3.47 -12.24
CA ILE A 215 0.16 3.85 -10.94
C ILE A 215 -0.58 3.18 -9.77
N SER A 216 -1.91 3.20 -9.80
CA SER A 216 -2.72 2.59 -8.75
C SER A 216 -2.53 1.07 -8.69
N ASP A 217 -2.37 0.44 -9.85
CA ASP A 217 -2.14 -1.01 -9.98
C ASP A 217 -0.72 -1.40 -9.53
N LEU A 218 0.26 -0.49 -9.49
CA LEU A 218 1.62 -0.76 -8.99
C LEU A 218 1.71 -0.70 -7.46
N GLY A 219 0.85 0.10 -6.81
CA GLY A 219 0.79 0.12 -5.34
C GLY A 219 1.99 0.78 -4.63
N TRP A 220 2.69 1.73 -5.26
CA TRP A 220 3.88 2.38 -4.69
C TRP A 220 3.72 2.94 -3.29
N ARG A 221 2.56 3.54 -2.97
CA ARG A 221 2.29 4.02 -1.61
C ARG A 221 2.29 2.88 -0.60
N GLN A 222 1.66 1.76 -0.96
CA GLN A 222 1.63 0.57 -0.11
C GLN A 222 3.03 -0.04 0.01
N PHE A 223 3.81 -0.08 -1.08
CA PHE A 223 5.20 -0.51 -1.04
C PHE A 223 6.02 0.29 -0.03
N ARG A 224 6.00 1.62 -0.12
CA ARG A 224 6.68 2.50 0.85
C ARG A 224 6.28 2.17 2.28
N THR A 225 4.97 2.14 2.57
CA THR A 225 4.48 1.84 3.92
C THR A 225 4.92 0.48 4.44
N LEU A 226 4.95 -0.54 3.57
CA LEU A 226 5.41 -1.88 3.95
C LEU A 226 6.91 -1.92 4.22
N THR A 227 7.71 -1.27 3.37
CA THR A 227 9.16 -1.20 3.55
C THR A 227 9.52 -0.44 4.81
N GLU A 228 8.89 0.72 5.06
CA GLU A 228 9.07 1.52 6.27
C GLU A 228 8.72 0.72 7.54
N ALA A 229 7.53 0.12 7.60
CA ALA A 229 7.09 -0.67 8.76
C ALA A 229 7.96 -1.91 9.01
N LYS A 230 8.46 -2.56 7.96
CA LYS A 230 9.36 -3.71 8.12
C LYS A 230 10.76 -3.29 8.51
N SER A 231 11.24 -2.15 8.02
CA SER A 231 12.54 -1.63 8.41
C SER A 231 12.54 -1.31 9.89
N GLU A 232 11.48 -0.66 10.39
CA GLU A 232 11.27 -0.44 11.82
C GLU A 232 11.20 -1.76 12.61
N LYS A 233 10.42 -2.75 12.14
CA LYS A 233 10.30 -4.06 12.80
C LYS A 233 11.66 -4.78 12.90
N TYR A 234 12.48 -4.71 11.85
CA TYR A 234 13.72 -5.47 11.74
C TYR A 234 14.99 -4.68 12.08
N GLY A 235 14.84 -3.45 12.57
CA GLY A 235 15.93 -2.51 12.88
C GLY A 235 16.82 -2.17 11.69
N LYS A 236 16.20 -1.95 10.54
CA LYS A 236 16.84 -1.44 9.33
C LYS A 236 16.52 0.04 9.18
N GLU A 237 17.41 0.77 8.53
CA GLU A 237 17.21 2.18 8.24
C GLU A 237 16.46 2.38 6.92
N PHE A 238 15.36 3.14 6.97
CA PHE A 238 14.60 3.53 5.79
C PHE A 238 14.57 5.05 5.65
N ARG A 239 15.06 5.56 4.51
CA ARG A 239 15.06 7.00 4.22
C ARG A 239 14.32 7.31 2.91
N VAL A 240 13.59 8.41 2.91
CA VAL A 240 13.00 8.95 1.68
C VAL A 240 13.73 10.24 1.31
N ILE A 241 14.48 10.21 0.21
CA ILE A 241 15.20 11.38 -0.28
C ILE A 241 14.23 12.35 -0.94
N ASN A 242 14.38 13.63 -0.62
CA ASN A 242 13.47 14.67 -1.06
C ASN A 242 13.65 14.99 -2.57
N ARG A 243 12.56 15.37 -3.24
CA ARG A 243 12.50 15.60 -4.70
C ARG A 243 13.48 16.65 -5.23
N TRP A 244 13.85 17.59 -4.37
CA TRP A 244 14.69 18.74 -4.73
C TRP A 244 16.19 18.44 -4.59
N GLU A 245 16.55 17.26 -4.10
CA GLU A 245 17.91 16.79 -4.11
C GLU A 245 18.27 16.42 -5.55
N PRO A 246 19.23 17.12 -6.19
CA PRO A 246 19.45 17.00 -7.62
C PRO A 246 20.28 15.75 -7.98
N THR A 247 19.83 14.56 -7.59
CA THR A 247 20.53 13.27 -7.81
C THR A 247 20.69 12.93 -9.30
N SER A 248 19.71 13.27 -10.13
CA SER A 248 19.78 13.13 -11.60
C SER A 248 20.63 14.23 -12.28
N GLN A 249 20.75 15.40 -11.63
CA GLN A 249 21.51 16.54 -12.18
C GLN A 249 22.95 16.62 -11.66
N LYS A 250 23.30 15.82 -10.65
CA LYS A 250 24.65 15.69 -10.11
C LYS A 250 25.40 14.56 -10.81
N CYS A 251 26.66 14.80 -11.14
CA CYS A 251 27.58 13.74 -11.52
C CYS A 251 27.84 12.82 -10.32
N SER A 252 27.73 11.50 -10.50
CA SER A 252 28.04 10.52 -9.45
C SER A 252 29.53 10.43 -9.14
N CYS A 253 30.40 10.84 -10.07
CA CYS A 253 31.85 10.82 -9.91
C CYS A 253 32.36 12.05 -9.14
N CYS A 254 31.96 13.26 -9.56
CA CYS A 254 32.51 14.50 -9.00
C CYS A 254 31.49 15.43 -8.31
N GLY A 255 30.21 15.04 -8.24
CA GLY A 255 29.16 15.84 -7.60
C GLY A 255 28.72 17.09 -8.37
N PHE A 256 29.33 17.39 -9.52
CA PHE A 256 29.01 18.58 -10.33
C PHE A 256 27.55 18.62 -10.76
N LYS A 257 26.87 19.75 -10.50
CA LYS A 257 25.47 19.98 -10.87
C LYS A 257 25.38 20.50 -12.31
N GLY A 258 25.06 19.63 -13.26
CA GLY A 258 24.90 19.95 -14.68
C GLY A 258 23.55 20.53 -15.09
N GLY A 259 22.66 20.85 -14.13
CA GLY A 259 21.34 21.45 -14.39
C GLY A 259 20.24 20.46 -14.81
N LYS A 260 19.03 20.99 -15.05
CA LYS A 260 17.86 20.20 -15.49
C LYS A 260 18.08 19.67 -16.91
N LYS A 261 17.83 18.37 -17.10
CA LYS A 261 17.84 17.71 -18.40
C LYS A 261 16.41 17.48 -18.87
N GLU A 262 16.21 17.53 -20.18
CA GLU A 262 14.94 17.15 -20.79
C GLU A 262 14.72 15.64 -20.69
N LEU A 263 13.45 15.20 -20.61
CA LEU A 263 13.08 13.78 -20.43
C LEU A 263 13.55 12.85 -21.58
N ASN A 264 13.92 13.42 -22.73
CA ASN A 264 14.44 12.73 -23.91
C ASN A 264 15.98 12.52 -23.86
N VAL A 265 16.70 13.22 -22.98
CA VAL A 265 18.16 13.12 -22.86
C VAL A 265 18.51 11.87 -22.07
N ARG A 266 18.86 10.80 -22.79
CA ARG A 266 19.23 9.49 -22.21
C ARG A 266 20.71 9.38 -21.89
N GLU A 267 21.55 10.23 -22.46
CA GLU A 267 23.00 10.17 -22.36
C GLU A 267 23.56 11.57 -22.16
N TRP A 268 24.52 11.72 -21.25
CA TRP A 268 25.23 12.97 -21.07
C TRP A 268 26.62 12.79 -20.47
N THR A 269 27.54 13.65 -20.89
CA THR A 269 28.90 13.72 -20.36
C THR A 269 28.99 14.82 -19.31
N CYS A 270 29.61 14.53 -18.17
CA CYS A 270 29.86 15.54 -17.16
C CYS A 270 30.86 16.59 -17.66
N LEU A 271 30.45 17.86 -17.67
CA LEU A 271 31.31 18.98 -18.11
C LEU A 271 32.52 19.24 -17.20
N ASN A 272 32.51 18.72 -15.96
CA ASN A 272 33.60 18.93 -15.00
C ASN A 272 34.65 17.79 -15.02
N CYS A 273 34.22 16.53 -15.06
CA CYS A 273 35.13 15.38 -14.97
C CYS A 273 35.11 14.45 -16.20
N GLY A 274 34.37 14.81 -17.25
CA GLY A 274 34.30 14.02 -18.49
C GLY A 274 33.58 12.67 -18.35
N THR A 275 33.05 12.32 -17.17
CA THR A 275 32.38 11.03 -16.96
C THR A 275 31.10 10.94 -17.81
N PHE A 276 31.01 9.92 -18.66
CA PHE A 276 29.84 9.60 -19.47
C PHE A 276 28.76 8.89 -18.63
N ARG A 277 27.52 9.38 -18.69
CA ARG A 277 26.37 8.83 -17.95
C ARG A 277 25.22 8.48 -18.90
N MET A 278 24.76 7.24 -18.85
CA MET A 278 23.47 6.79 -19.42
C MET A 278 22.38 6.86 -18.33
N GLU A 279 21.35 7.67 -18.51
CA GLU A 279 20.11 7.58 -17.73
C GLU A 279 19.31 6.35 -18.21
N ARG A 280 19.24 5.33 -17.34
CA ARG A 280 18.73 4.00 -17.69
C ARG A 280 17.20 4.00 -17.88
N CYS A 281 16.74 3.31 -18.93
CA CYS A 281 15.33 2.97 -19.23
C CYS A 281 14.54 2.33 -18.07
#